data_AF-A0A957HK53-F1
#
_entry.id   AF-A0A957HK53-F1
#
_cell.length_a   1.000
_cell.length_b   1.000
_cell.length_c   1.000
_cell.angle_alpha   90.00
_cell.angle_beta   90.00
_cell.angle_gamma   90.00
#
_symmetry.space_group_name_H-M   'P 1'
#
loop_
_entity.id
_entity.type
_entity.pdbx_description
1 polymer ?
#
loop_
_entity_poly.entity_id
_entity_poly.type
_entity_poly.pdbx_seq_one_letter_code
_entity_poly.pdbx_strand_id
1 'polypeptide(L)'
;MSTKIITIDLERPLPAEIPDAANYDTVWAIVLRHQVPVGQVEIGNCRTPVLADQLRSEIIRQLGNLLLKGQDFYSPDFAIAT
;
A
#
# COMPACT_ATOMS: atom_id res chain seq x y z
N MET A 1 6.13 2.64 17.21
CA MET A 1 5.24 3.21 16.18
C MET A 1 4.24 2.13 15.81
N SER A 2 2.96 2.41 15.86
CA SER A 2 1.91 1.44 15.50
C SER A 2 1.66 1.46 14.00
N THR A 3 1.66 0.27 13.37
CA THR A 3 1.50 0.12 11.92
C THR A 3 0.28 -0.75 11.61
N LYS A 4 -0.56 -0.31 10.65
CA LYS A 4 -1.62 -1.15 10.08
C LYS A 4 -1.17 -1.68 8.73
N ILE A 5 -1.23 -3.00 8.53
CA ILE A 5 -0.96 -3.62 7.23
C ILE A 5 -2.29 -3.91 6.55
N ILE A 6 -2.40 -3.54 5.28
CA ILE A 6 -3.58 -3.79 4.44
C ILE A 6 -3.15 -4.33 3.08
N THR A 7 -4.09 -4.99 2.41
CA THR A 7 -3.94 -5.44 1.03
C THR A 7 -4.87 -4.63 0.14
N ILE A 8 -4.33 -4.10 -0.96
CA ILE A 8 -5.07 -3.32 -1.96
C ILE A 8 -5.02 -4.06 -3.29
N ASP A 9 -6.17 -4.55 -3.73
CA ASP A 9 -6.33 -5.18 -5.03
C ASP A 9 -6.70 -4.12 -6.07
N LEU A 10 -5.81 -3.86 -7.05
CA LEU A 10 -6.03 -2.88 -8.12
C LEU A 10 -7.12 -3.30 -9.10
N GLU A 11 -7.59 -4.56 -9.07
CA GLU A 11 -8.75 -5.01 -9.85
C GLU A 11 -10.09 -4.58 -9.24
N ARG A 12 -10.06 -4.05 -8.01
CA ARG A 12 -11.23 -3.59 -7.28
C ARG A 12 -11.17 -2.07 -7.08
N PRO A 13 -12.33 -1.40 -6.95
CA PRO A 13 -12.35 -0.01 -6.52
C PRO A 13 -11.64 0.14 -5.17
N LEU A 14 -10.82 1.19 -5.04
CA LEU A 14 -10.20 1.52 -3.75
C LEU A 14 -11.30 1.82 -2.71
N PRO A 15 -11.12 1.40 -1.45
CA PRO A 15 -12.05 1.78 -0.39
C PRO A 15 -12.02 3.30 -0.20
N ALA A 16 -13.15 3.90 0.19
CA ALA A 16 -13.26 5.35 0.40
C ALA A 16 -12.26 5.85 1.47
N GLU A 17 -12.03 5.03 2.48
CA GLU A 17 -11.01 5.23 3.51
C GLU A 17 -10.46 3.87 3.99
N ILE A 18 -9.28 3.89 4.61
CA ILE A 18 -8.74 2.73 5.32
C ILE A 18 -9.34 2.68 6.72
N PRO A 19 -10.09 1.62 7.08
CA PRO A 19 -10.71 1.50 8.40
C PRO A 19 -9.66 1.60 9.50
N ASP A 20 -9.99 2.32 10.57
CA ASP A 20 -9.15 2.49 11.77
C ASP A 20 -7.76 3.07 11.53
N ALA A 21 -7.45 3.61 10.35
CA ALA A 21 -6.11 4.13 10.05
C ALA A 21 -5.66 5.19 11.07
N ALA A 22 -6.60 5.99 11.58
CA ALA A 22 -6.36 6.99 12.61
C ALA A 22 -5.81 6.42 13.95
N ASN A 23 -5.93 5.12 14.19
CA ASN A 23 -5.36 4.46 15.38
C ASN A 23 -3.88 4.10 15.21
N TYR A 24 -3.32 4.30 14.02
CA TYR A 24 -1.97 3.92 13.65
C TYR A 24 -1.14 5.14 13.22
N ASP A 25 0.15 5.07 13.47
CA ASP A 25 1.10 6.11 13.05
C ASP A 25 1.40 6.01 11.54
N THR A 26 1.35 4.77 11.01
CA THR A 26 1.64 4.45 9.61
C THR A 26 0.69 3.35 9.07
N VAL A 27 0.34 3.41 7.79
CA VAL A 27 -0.32 2.33 7.04
C VAL A 27 0.62 1.76 5.99
N TRP A 28 0.76 0.44 5.95
CA TRP A 28 1.50 -0.29 4.93
C TRP A 28 0.51 -1.00 4.00
N ALA A 29 0.48 -0.60 2.74
CA ALA A 29 -0.38 -1.19 1.73
C ALA A 29 0.42 -2.13 0.82
N ILE A 30 0.09 -3.41 0.84
CA ILE A 30 0.55 -4.39 -0.14
C ILE A 30 -0.36 -4.26 -1.36
N VAL A 31 0.19 -3.88 -2.49
CA VAL A 31 -0.56 -3.63 -3.72
C VAL A 31 -0.53 -4.90 -4.57
N LEU A 32 -1.71 -5.41 -4.92
CA LEU A 32 -1.90 -6.58 -5.77
C LEU A 32 -2.44 -6.17 -7.15
N ARG A 33 -2.04 -6.92 -8.17
CA ARG A 33 -2.64 -6.88 -9.51
C ARG A 33 -2.82 -8.32 -9.99
N HIS A 34 -4.03 -8.71 -10.38
CA HIS A 34 -4.35 -10.11 -10.70
C HIS A 34 -3.96 -11.09 -9.57
N GLN A 35 -4.20 -10.70 -8.31
CA GLN A 35 -3.78 -11.43 -7.10
C GLN A 35 -2.26 -11.59 -6.90
N VAL A 36 -1.42 -10.97 -7.75
CA VAL A 36 0.04 -10.99 -7.61
C VAL A 36 0.51 -9.71 -6.93
N PRO A 37 1.34 -9.79 -5.87
CA PRO A 37 1.97 -8.61 -5.28
C PRO A 37 2.85 -7.88 -6.29
N VAL A 38 2.53 -6.61 -6.55
CA VAL A 38 3.32 -5.75 -7.44
C VAL A 38 4.17 -4.74 -6.68
N GLY A 39 3.93 -4.58 -5.37
CA GLY A 39 4.78 -3.75 -4.53
C GLY A 39 4.14 -3.43 -3.18
N GLN A 40 4.88 -2.68 -2.39
CA GLN A 40 4.46 -2.19 -1.08
C GLN A 40 4.55 -0.67 -1.06
N VAL A 41 3.57 -0.03 -0.41
CA VAL A 41 3.47 1.41 -0.28
C VAL A 41 3.33 1.76 1.19
N GLU A 42 4.22 2.62 1.69
CA GLU A 42 4.16 3.14 3.05
C GLU A 42 3.46 4.50 3.10
N ILE A 43 2.45 4.65 3.95
CA ILE A 43 1.67 5.88 4.08
C ILE A 43 1.79 6.36 5.52
N GLY A 44 2.59 7.40 5.72
CA GLY A 44 2.59 8.14 6.98
C GLY A 44 1.27 8.90 7.10
N ASN A 45 0.46 8.54 8.09
CA ASN A 45 -0.86 9.14 8.28
C ASN A 45 -0.98 9.92 9.58
N CYS A 46 0.01 9.89 10.48
CA CYS A 46 0.04 10.73 11.69
C CYS A 46 -1.26 10.67 12.51
N ARG A 47 -1.89 9.50 12.58
CA ARG A 47 -3.20 9.28 13.25
C ARG A 47 -4.38 10.02 12.62
N THR A 48 -4.30 10.37 11.34
CA THR A 48 -5.45 10.82 10.54
C THR A 48 -6.02 9.68 9.70
N PRO A 49 -7.30 9.75 9.29
CA PRO A 49 -7.84 8.85 8.29
C PRO A 49 -7.01 8.87 7.00
N VAL A 50 -6.84 7.70 6.37
CA VAL A 50 -6.23 7.59 5.04
C VAL A 50 -7.34 7.43 4.03
N LEU A 51 -7.51 8.45 3.18
CA LEU A 51 -8.58 8.49 2.17
C LEU A 51 -8.13 7.84 0.85
N ALA A 52 -9.10 7.48 0.01
CA ALA A 52 -8.86 6.88 -1.30
C ALA A 52 -7.91 7.71 -2.18
N ASP A 53 -8.05 9.03 -2.20
CA ASP A 53 -7.22 9.90 -3.04
C ASP A 53 -5.77 9.99 -2.55
N GLN A 54 -5.57 9.99 -1.22
CA GLN A 54 -4.24 9.91 -0.62
C GLN A 54 -3.59 8.57 -0.94
N LEU A 55 -4.33 7.47 -0.73
CA LEU A 55 -3.89 6.12 -1.05
C LEU A 55 -3.50 5.99 -2.52
N ARG A 56 -4.34 6.47 -3.44
CA ARG A 56 -4.06 6.47 -4.88
C ARG A 56 -2.81 7.26 -5.21
N SER A 57 -2.70 8.48 -4.69
CA SER A 57 -1.55 9.35 -4.93
C SER A 57 -0.25 8.69 -4.47
N GLU A 58 -0.29 8.02 -3.31
CA GLU A 58 0.87 7.40 -2.72
C GLU A 58 1.28 6.11 -3.45
N ILE A 59 0.30 5.32 -3.92
CA ILE A 59 0.55 4.17 -4.79
C ILE A 59 1.23 4.60 -6.10
N ILE A 60 0.68 5.61 -6.78
CA ILE A 60 1.25 6.12 -8.04
C ILE A 60 2.65 6.67 -7.80
N ARG A 61 2.84 7.45 -6.73
CA ARG A 61 4.13 8.06 -6.40
C ARG A 61 5.21 7.01 -6.14
N GLN A 62 4.94 6.04 -5.24
CA GLN A 62 5.97 5.07 -4.85
C GLN A 62 6.21 4.04 -5.94
N LEU A 63 5.17 3.40 -6.48
CA LEU A 63 5.35 2.38 -7.51
C LEU A 63 5.81 2.98 -8.85
N GLY A 64 5.32 4.18 -9.19
CA GLY A 64 5.82 4.92 -10.36
C GLY A 64 7.29 5.29 -10.23
N ASN A 65 7.75 5.67 -9.04
CA ASN A 65 9.17 5.93 -8.82
C ASN A 65 10.03 4.67 -8.94
N LEU A 66 9.54 3.49 -8.54
CA LEU A 66 10.25 2.22 -8.74
C LEU A 66 10.43 1.90 -10.23
N LEU A 67 9.35 2.07 -11.00
CA LEU A 67 9.38 1.94 -12.47
C LEU A 67 10.42 2.86 -13.11
N LEU A 68 10.42 4.15 -12.73
CA LEU A 68 11.36 5.13 -13.27
C LEU A 68 12.82 4.83 -12.92
N LYS A 69 13.05 4.12 -11.80
CA LYS A 69 14.39 3.66 -11.38
C LYS A 69 14.83 2.37 -12.06
N GLY A 70 13.98 1.77 -12.91
CA GLY A 70 14.27 0.47 -13.54
C GLY A 70 14.33 -0.68 -12.53
N GLN A 71 13.71 -0.54 -11.35
CA GLN A 71 13.52 -1.67 -10.46
C GLN A 71 12.34 -2.48 -10.99
N ASP A 72 12.62 -3.68 -11.48
CA ASP A 72 11.59 -4.65 -11.80
C ASP A 72 10.69 -4.86 -10.57
N PHE A 73 9.38 -5.01 -10.81
CA PHE A 73 8.40 -5.35 -9.78
C PHE A 73 8.66 -6.78 -9.29
N TYR A 74 9.69 -6.95 -8.47
CA TYR A 74 9.91 -8.19 -7.75
C TYR A 74 8.84 -8.29 -6.67
N SER A 75 8.02 -9.34 -6.78
CA SER A 75 7.17 -9.81 -5.69
C SER A 75 8.05 -9.86 -4.43
N PRO A 76 7.72 -9.11 -3.36
CA PRO A 76 8.35 -9.38 -2.08
C PRO A 76 8.13 -10.86 -1.79
N ASP A 77 9.19 -11.53 -1.35
CA ASP A 77 9.13 -12.91 -0.90
C ASP A 77 8.29 -12.93 0.39
N PHE A 78 6.96 -12.91 0.25
CA PHE A 78 6.03 -13.17 1.35
C PHE A 78 5.95 -14.68 1.66
N ALA A 79 6.91 -15.48 1.14
CA ALA A 79 7.06 -16.86 1.50
C ALA A 79 7.40 -16.97 3.00
N ILE A 80 6.36 -17.34 3.75
CA ILE A 80 6.40 -18.18 4.95
C ILE A 80 6.87 -17.47 6.22
N ALA A 81 5.91 -16.91 6.95
CA ALA A 81 5.91 -17.02 8.41
C ALA A 81 4.79 -18.00 8.79
N THR A 82 5.23 -19.12 9.36
CA THR A 82 4.52 -20.32 9.80
C THR A 82 3.29 -20.08 10.66
#